data_AF-A0A8B7E637-F1
#
_entry.id   AF-A0A8B7E637-F1
#
_cell.length_a   1.000
_cell.length_b   1.000
_cell.length_c   1.000
_cell.angle_alpha   90.00
_cell.angle_beta   90.00
_cell.angle_gamma   90.00
#
_symmetry.space_group_name_H-M   'P 1'
#
loop_
_entity.id
_entity.type
_entity.pdbx_description
1 polymer ?
#
loop_
_entity_poly.entity_id
_entity_poly.type
_entity_poly.pdbx_seq_one_letter_code
_entity_poly.pdbx_strand_id
1 'polypeptide(L)'
;MLNFYEDDEQRETVQKAVEGHKNEYKEIFYINNGSQSNIYCSAKLRYPATTQERLLVGTLKGKVSCLERNENIDCQNEFHSCHDMRAREVYFSYIPGDAEIISMDSFYRHQSIERSKCLVVGVTLILLKPNESSAYEPQHYFNIYIALEPGTEFDLDKLAQVCQHQRLDFAPYHLHHAE
;
A
#
# COMPACT_ATOMS: atom_id res chain seq x y z
N MET A 1 -41.95 -3.70 -8.44
CA MET A 1 -41.70 -5.15 -8.61
C MET A 1 -41.33 -5.35 -10.08
N LEU A 2 -40.03 -5.28 -10.39
CA LEU A 2 -39.49 -5.44 -11.74
C LEU A 2 -38.73 -6.75 -11.75
N ASN A 3 -39.29 -7.75 -12.42
CA ASN A 3 -38.66 -9.06 -12.65
C ASN A 3 -37.67 -8.89 -13.80
N PHE A 4 -36.38 -9.12 -13.54
CA PHE A 4 -35.40 -9.38 -14.58
C PHE A 4 -35.35 -10.90 -14.79
N TYR A 5 -35.94 -11.36 -15.89
CA TYR A 5 -35.63 -12.67 -16.47
C TYR A 5 -34.24 -12.53 -17.09
N GLU A 6 -33.20 -12.91 -16.34
CA GLU A 6 -31.88 -13.14 -16.93
C GLU A 6 -31.93 -14.47 -17.67
N ASP A 7 -31.78 -14.40 -18.99
CA ASP A 7 -31.77 -15.53 -19.92
C ASP A 7 -30.73 -16.58 -19.49
N ASP A 8 -31.10 -17.85 -19.46
CA ASP A 8 -30.19 -18.96 -19.10
C ASP A 8 -28.95 -18.99 -20.01
N GLU A 9 -29.06 -18.47 -21.23
CA GLU A 9 -27.96 -18.31 -22.19
C GLU A 9 -26.92 -17.26 -21.74
N GLN A 10 -27.34 -16.19 -21.05
CA GLN A 10 -26.40 -15.22 -20.46
C GLN A 10 -25.68 -15.79 -19.25
N ARG A 11 -26.35 -16.61 -18.43
CA ARG A 11 -25.72 -17.34 -17.32
C ARG A 11 -24.67 -18.32 -17.83
N GLU A 12 -24.97 -19.04 -18.89
CA GLU A 12 -24.03 -19.99 -19.50
C GLU A 12 -22.84 -19.30 -20.16
N THR A 13 -23.04 -18.09 -20.71
CA THR A 13 -21.98 -17.27 -21.31
C THR A 13 -21.05 -16.68 -20.24
N VAL A 14 -21.60 -16.23 -19.10
CA VAL A 14 -20.80 -15.80 -17.94
C VAL A 14 -20.07 -17.00 -17.32
N GLN A 15 -20.71 -18.15 -17.19
CA GLN A 15 -20.09 -19.38 -16.69
C GLN A 15 -18.92 -19.83 -17.59
N LYS A 16 -19.09 -19.79 -18.93
CA LYS A 16 -18.04 -20.10 -19.90
C LYS A 16 -16.92 -19.06 -19.94
N ALA A 17 -17.22 -17.78 -19.69
CA ALA A 17 -16.19 -16.75 -19.54
C ALA A 17 -15.35 -16.94 -18.26
N VAL A 18 -15.98 -17.38 -17.16
CA VAL A 18 -15.30 -17.76 -15.91
C VAL A 18 -14.47 -19.03 -16.09
N GLU A 19 -14.96 -20.02 -16.85
CA GLU A 19 -14.25 -21.27 -17.13
C GLU A 19 -13.12 -21.13 -18.16
N GLY A 20 -13.29 -20.27 -19.18
CA GLY A 20 -12.32 -20.03 -20.25
C GLY A 20 -11.11 -19.18 -19.82
N HIS A 21 -11.18 -18.53 -18.67
CA HIS A 21 -10.09 -17.75 -18.07
C HIS A 21 -9.71 -18.29 -16.70
N LYS A 22 -9.59 -19.62 -16.61
CA LYS A 22 -8.88 -20.32 -15.55
C LYS A 22 -7.36 -20.08 -15.63
N ASN A 23 -6.95 -18.83 -15.83
CA ASN A 23 -5.63 -18.38 -15.40
C ASN A 23 -5.69 -18.40 -13.87
N GLU A 24 -5.21 -19.52 -13.33
CA GLU A 24 -5.09 -19.86 -11.92
C GLU A 24 -4.62 -18.65 -11.09
N TYR A 25 -5.54 -17.92 -10.48
CA TYR A 25 -5.23 -17.26 -9.21
C TYR A 25 -5.04 -18.39 -8.19
N LYS A 26 -3.80 -18.88 -8.04
CA LYS A 26 -3.49 -20.01 -7.12
C LYS A 26 -3.73 -19.64 -5.66
N GLU A 27 -3.67 -18.36 -5.32
CA GLU A 27 -3.83 -17.89 -3.97
C GLU A 27 -4.57 -16.54 -3.94
N ILE A 28 -5.62 -16.47 -3.12
CA ILE A 28 -6.38 -15.25 -2.86
C ILE A 28 -6.21 -14.93 -1.38
N PHE A 29 -5.67 -13.76 -1.08
CA PHE A 29 -5.50 -13.28 0.28
C PHE A 29 -6.43 -12.10 0.54
N TYR A 30 -7.00 -12.10 1.73
CA TYR A 30 -7.95 -11.08 2.17
C TYR A 30 -7.36 -10.31 3.34
N ILE A 31 -7.51 -8.99 3.31
CA ILE A 31 -7.31 -8.12 4.46
C ILE A 31 -8.69 -7.64 4.92
N ASN A 32 -8.97 -7.81 6.21
CA ASN A 32 -10.15 -7.22 6.82
C ASN A 32 -9.95 -5.71 7.00
N ASN A 33 -10.30 -5.00 5.96
CA ASN A 33 -10.62 -3.60 5.99
C ASN A 33 -12.04 -3.53 6.58
N GLY A 34 -12.19 -2.98 7.79
CA GLY A 34 -13.50 -2.86 8.46
C GLY A 34 -14.57 -2.22 7.56
N SER A 35 -15.84 -2.29 7.95
CA SER A 35 -17.03 -2.07 7.09
C SER A 35 -17.12 -0.75 6.28
N GLN A 36 -16.16 0.18 6.41
CA GLN A 36 -16.08 1.43 5.66
C GLN A 36 -14.66 1.86 5.24
N SER A 37 -13.64 1.01 5.29
CA SER A 37 -12.30 1.40 4.83
C SER A 37 -12.13 1.13 3.34
N ASN A 38 -12.40 2.14 2.50
CA ASN A 38 -11.92 2.10 1.12
C ASN A 38 -10.38 2.16 1.12
N ILE A 39 -9.76 1.61 0.07
CA ILE A 39 -8.34 1.79 -0.21
C ILE A 39 -8.20 3.06 -1.03
N TYR A 40 -7.39 4.01 -0.55
CA TYR A 40 -7.24 5.32 -1.20
C TYR A 40 -5.94 5.42 -1.97
N CYS A 41 -4.89 4.76 -1.48
CA CYS A 41 -3.59 4.78 -2.10
C CYS A 41 -2.82 3.50 -1.80
N SER A 42 -1.82 3.23 -2.64
CA SER A 42 -0.88 2.13 -2.42
C SER A 42 0.50 2.50 -2.93
N ALA A 43 1.55 2.00 -2.28
CA ALA A 43 2.92 2.13 -2.75
C ALA A 43 3.61 0.76 -2.80
N LYS A 44 4.27 0.48 -3.92
CA LYS A 44 4.95 -0.79 -4.15
C LYS A 44 6.42 -0.68 -3.78
N LEU A 45 6.83 -1.43 -2.76
CA LEU A 45 8.22 -1.56 -2.34
C LEU A 45 8.85 -2.72 -3.12
N ARG A 46 9.71 -2.39 -4.10
CA ARG A 46 10.51 -3.38 -4.85
C ARG A 46 11.96 -3.34 -4.42
N TYR A 47 12.42 -4.36 -3.72
CA TYR A 47 13.81 -4.44 -3.27
C TYR A 47 14.73 -4.79 -4.44
N PRO A 48 15.69 -3.94 -4.82
CA PRO A 48 16.46 -4.15 -6.06
C PRO A 48 17.36 -5.39 -6.09
N ALA A 49 17.56 -6.04 -4.94
CA ALA A 49 18.45 -7.19 -4.78
C ALA A 49 17.70 -8.47 -4.37
N THR A 50 16.37 -8.42 -4.23
CA THR A 50 15.56 -9.60 -3.87
C THR A 50 14.32 -9.67 -4.74
N THR A 51 13.73 -10.85 -4.78
CA THR A 51 12.43 -11.11 -5.42
C THR A 51 11.25 -10.75 -4.51
N GLN A 52 11.52 -10.32 -3.28
CA GLN A 52 10.48 -9.89 -2.35
C GLN A 52 9.81 -8.63 -2.87
N GLU A 53 8.49 -8.68 -2.91
CA GLU A 53 7.66 -7.51 -3.21
C GLU A 53 6.76 -7.25 -2.02
N ARG A 54 6.67 -5.98 -1.64
CA ARG A 54 5.71 -5.54 -0.63
C ARG A 54 4.82 -4.44 -1.19
N LEU A 55 3.57 -4.45 -0.78
CA LEU A 55 2.58 -3.43 -1.13
C LEU A 55 2.09 -2.78 0.16
N LEU A 56 2.38 -1.50 0.32
CA LEU A 56 1.75 -0.68 1.34
C LEU A 56 0.40 -0.20 0.81
N VAL A 57 -0.62 -0.27 1.65
CA VAL A 57 -2.00 0.10 1.34
C VAL A 57 -2.48 1.04 2.43
N GLY A 58 -2.84 2.26 2.04
CA GLY A 58 -3.43 3.26 2.92
C GLY A 58 -4.96 3.20 2.89
N THR A 59 -5.57 3.22 4.07
CA THR A 59 -7.04 3.30 4.24
C THR A 59 -7.44 4.57 4.99
N LEU A 60 -8.74 4.84 5.11
CA LEU A 60 -9.24 5.90 6.00
C LEU A 60 -8.73 5.70 7.44
N LYS A 61 -8.68 6.81 8.20
CA LYS A 61 -8.28 6.85 9.62
C LYS A 61 -6.81 6.49 9.88
N GLY A 62 -5.92 6.93 8.99
CA GLY A 62 -4.47 6.85 9.19
C GLY A 62 -3.86 5.44 9.19
N LYS A 63 -4.64 4.39 8.89
CA LYS A 63 -4.17 3.01 8.92
C LYS A 63 -3.42 2.64 7.63
N VAL A 64 -2.24 2.04 7.80
CA VAL A 64 -1.44 1.47 6.71
C VAL A 64 -1.28 -0.03 6.93
N SER A 65 -1.64 -0.81 5.93
CA SER A 65 -1.42 -2.27 5.92
C SER A 65 -0.37 -2.63 4.87
N CYS A 66 0.49 -3.59 5.18
CA CYS A 66 1.48 -4.13 4.27
C CYS A 66 1.08 -5.55 3.86
N LEU A 67 1.03 -5.79 2.55
CA LEU A 67 1.02 -7.12 1.96
C LEU A 67 2.43 -7.46 1.54
N GLU A 68 2.93 -8.59 2.01
CA GLU A 68 4.27 -9.09 1.72
C GLU A 68 4.13 -10.40 0.95
N ARG A 69 4.81 -10.51 -0.20
CA ARG A 69 4.97 -11.77 -0.91
C ARG A 69 6.39 -12.28 -0.67
N ASN A 70 6.50 -13.38 0.06
CA ASN A 70 7.77 -14.06 0.29
C ASN A 70 7.89 -15.24 -0.66
N GLU A 71 9.09 -15.50 -1.18
CA GLU A 71 9.38 -16.74 -1.90
C GLU A 71 9.84 -17.79 -0.90
N ASN A 72 9.21 -18.97 -0.91
CA ASN A 72 9.64 -20.08 -0.10
C ASN A 72 10.72 -20.88 -0.86
N ILE A 73 11.90 -20.98 -0.27
CA ILE A 73 13.12 -21.53 -0.88
C ILE A 73 13.05 -23.07 -0.99
N ASP A 74 12.16 -23.72 -0.24
CA ASP A 74 12.12 -25.18 -0.10
C ASP A 74 11.37 -25.93 -1.22
N CYS A 75 10.79 -25.22 -2.19
CA CYS A 75 9.94 -25.81 -3.23
C CYS A 75 10.65 -25.91 -4.58
N GLN A 76 11.86 -26.49 -4.62
CA GLN A 76 12.60 -26.64 -5.89
C GLN A 76 11.99 -27.68 -6.87
N ASN A 77 11.02 -28.49 -6.44
CA ASN A 77 10.50 -29.61 -7.23
C ASN A 77 8.99 -29.55 -7.57
N GLU A 78 8.28 -28.49 -7.19
CA GLU A 78 6.87 -28.34 -7.57
C GLU A 78 6.69 -27.07 -8.42
N PHE A 79 6.23 -27.27 -9.66
CA PHE A 79 5.93 -26.23 -10.65
C PHE A 79 4.78 -25.28 -10.23
N HIS A 80 4.38 -25.30 -8.95
CA HIS A 80 3.20 -24.65 -8.41
C HIS A 80 3.57 -23.77 -7.19
N SER A 81 3.74 -22.47 -7.44
CA SER A 81 3.63 -21.32 -6.52
C SER A 81 3.94 -21.58 -5.04
N CYS A 82 5.20 -21.39 -4.65
CA CYS A 82 5.66 -21.47 -3.26
C CYS A 82 5.73 -20.09 -2.60
N HIS A 83 4.71 -19.24 -2.76
CA HIS A 83 4.76 -17.91 -2.17
C HIS A 83 4.00 -17.89 -0.84
N ASP A 84 4.68 -17.49 0.24
CA ASP A 84 4.00 -17.21 1.51
C ASP A 84 3.60 -15.73 1.48
N MET A 85 2.30 -15.45 1.37
CA MET A 85 1.81 -14.08 1.51
C MET A 85 1.43 -13.77 2.95
N ARG A 86 1.87 -12.60 3.42
CA ARG A 86 1.58 -12.12 4.77
C ARG A 86 0.95 -10.74 4.69
N ALA A 87 -0.04 -10.51 5.55
CA ALA A 87 -0.62 -9.19 5.72
C ALA A 87 -0.45 -8.74 7.18
N ARG A 88 0.00 -7.51 7.37
CA ARG A 88 0.14 -6.91 8.70
C ARG A 88 -0.09 -5.41 8.67
N GLU A 89 -0.46 -4.84 9.80
CA GLU A 89 -0.52 -3.39 9.98
C GLU A 89 0.89 -2.83 10.23
N VAL A 90 1.18 -1.66 9.68
CA VAL A 90 2.44 -0.93 9.87
C VAL A 90 2.12 0.43 10.48
N TYR A 91 2.73 0.71 11.63
CA TYR A 91 2.47 1.92 12.40
C TYR A 91 3.48 3.01 12.08
N PHE A 92 3.10 3.88 11.13
CA PHE A 92 3.88 5.06 10.78
C PHE A 92 3.76 6.14 11.86
N SER A 93 4.91 6.61 12.34
CA SER A 93 5.00 7.76 13.24
C SER A 93 4.45 9.02 12.57
N TYR A 94 3.97 9.99 13.34
CA TYR A 94 3.44 11.26 12.81
C TYR A 94 2.24 11.13 11.84
N ILE A 95 1.50 10.02 11.89
CA ILE A 95 0.15 9.91 11.31
C ILE A 95 -0.88 9.94 12.45
N PRO A 96 -1.61 11.06 12.63
CA PRO A 96 -2.72 11.12 13.58
C PRO A 96 -3.82 10.11 13.22
N GLY A 97 -4.50 9.55 14.23
CA GLY A 97 -5.56 8.55 14.01
C GLY A 97 -6.80 9.08 13.28
N ASP A 98 -7.00 10.40 13.29
CA ASP A 98 -8.05 11.12 12.58
C ASP A 98 -7.59 11.73 11.24
N ALA A 99 -6.33 11.51 10.86
CA ALA A 99 -5.84 11.91 9.54
C ALA A 99 -6.30 10.94 8.44
N GLU A 100 -6.49 11.46 7.24
CA GLU A 100 -6.76 10.69 6.04
C GLU A 100 -5.51 10.62 5.18
N ILE A 101 -5.10 9.41 4.82
CA ILE A 101 -4.00 9.19 3.87
C ILE A 101 -4.55 9.37 2.46
N ILE A 102 -4.00 10.32 1.72
CA ILE A 102 -4.52 10.68 0.39
C ILE A 102 -3.60 10.28 -0.75
N SER A 103 -2.29 10.18 -0.52
CA SER A 103 -1.37 9.61 -1.49
C SER A 103 -0.13 9.03 -0.83
N MET A 104 0.51 8.08 -1.52
CA MET A 104 1.70 7.41 -1.04
C MET A 104 2.55 7.03 -2.25
N ASP A 105 3.87 7.15 -2.11
CA ASP A 105 4.82 6.67 -3.11
C ASP A 105 6.10 6.20 -2.43
N SER A 106 6.88 5.39 -3.13
CA SER A 106 8.12 4.86 -2.62
C SER A 106 9.16 4.70 -3.72
N PHE A 107 10.40 5.02 -3.41
CA PHE A 107 11.52 4.83 -4.32
C PHE A 107 12.81 4.51 -3.57
N TYR A 108 13.81 4.01 -4.29
CA TYR A 108 15.15 3.83 -3.75
C TYR A 108 16.02 5.00 -4.16
N ARG A 109 16.52 5.74 -3.16
CA ARG A 109 17.55 6.75 -3.40
C ARG A 109 18.88 6.05 -3.65
N HIS A 110 19.45 6.25 -4.83
CA HIS A 110 20.82 5.83 -5.12
C HIS A 110 21.79 6.91 -4.61
N GLN A 111 22.52 6.65 -3.53
CA GLN A 111 23.67 7.50 -3.21
C GLN A 111 24.88 7.06 -4.02
N SER A 112 25.62 8.02 -4.57
CA SER A 112 26.80 7.82 -5.43
C SER A 112 28.01 7.24 -4.70
N ILE A 113 27.93 7.05 -3.39
CA ILE A 113 29.01 6.55 -2.55
C ILE A 113 28.61 5.16 -2.06
N GLU A 114 29.10 4.16 -2.79
CA GLU A 114 29.22 2.75 -2.43
C GLU A 114 27.98 2.07 -1.82
N ARG A 115 27.15 1.51 -2.71
CA ARG A 115 26.22 0.38 -2.50
C ARG A 115 25.07 0.54 -1.51
N SER A 116 24.93 1.68 -0.82
CA SER A 116 23.81 1.90 0.10
C SER A 116 22.59 2.43 -0.67
N LYS A 117 21.63 1.55 -0.97
CA LYS A 117 20.33 1.94 -1.52
C LYS A 117 19.40 2.23 -0.37
N CYS A 118 18.96 3.48 -0.24
CA CYS A 118 18.07 3.87 0.84
C CYS A 118 16.62 3.85 0.36
N LEU A 119 15.76 3.04 0.99
CA LEU A 119 14.32 3.07 0.73
C LEU A 119 13.72 4.35 1.32
N VAL A 120 13.00 5.09 0.49
CA VAL A 120 12.23 6.28 0.86
C VAL A 120 10.76 6.00 0.60
N VAL A 121 9.92 6.31 1.58
CA VAL A 121 8.46 6.27 1.46
C VAL A 121 7.91 7.65 1.77
N GLY A 122 7.22 8.25 0.82
CA GLY A 122 6.48 9.49 1.01
C GLY A 122 5.01 9.21 1.24
N VAL A 123 4.41 9.89 2.21
CA VAL A 123 2.99 9.78 2.56
C VAL A 123 2.41 11.17 2.71
N THR A 124 1.31 11.46 2.01
CA THR A 124 0.59 12.71 2.21
C THR A 124 -0.72 12.50 2.94
N LEU A 125 -1.03 13.44 3.84
CA LEU A 125 -2.12 13.36 4.79
C LEU A 125 -2.99 14.61 4.72
N ILE A 126 -4.30 14.44 4.88
CA ILE A 126 -5.23 15.53 5.19
C ILE A 126 -5.70 15.35 6.63
N LEU A 127 -5.65 16.43 7.40
CA LEU A 127 -6.20 16.50 8.74
C LEU A 127 -7.27 17.59 8.79
N LEU A 128 -8.51 17.20 9.05
CA LEU A 128 -9.63 18.13 9.22
C LEU A 128 -9.65 18.64 10.65
N LYS A 129 -9.07 19.81 10.90
CA LYS A 129 -9.13 20.42 12.23
C LYS A 129 -10.40 21.26 12.37
N PRO A 130 -11.18 21.09 13.45
CA PRO A 130 -12.24 22.03 13.78
C PRO A 130 -11.59 23.38 14.09
N ASN A 131 -12.06 24.45 13.46
CA ASN A 131 -11.68 25.81 13.83
C ASN A 131 -12.63 26.40 14.87
N GLU A 132 -12.22 27.50 15.50
CA GLU A 132 -13.01 28.27 16.48
C GLU A 132 -14.40 28.69 15.96
N SER A 133 -14.58 28.72 14.63
CA SER A 133 -15.82 29.08 13.93
C SER A 133 -16.65 27.88 13.44
N SER A 134 -16.35 26.65 13.88
CA SER A 134 -17.01 25.38 13.48
C SER A 134 -16.88 24.94 12.02
N ALA A 135 -16.06 25.63 11.21
CA ALA A 135 -15.69 25.16 9.87
C ALA A 135 -14.44 24.28 9.96
N TYR A 136 -14.45 23.15 9.26
CA TYR A 136 -13.25 22.31 9.15
C TYR A 136 -12.31 22.92 8.12
N GLU A 137 -11.11 23.30 8.55
CA GLU A 137 -10.04 23.70 7.62
C GLU A 137 -9.11 22.51 7.38
N PRO A 138 -8.98 22.02 6.12
CA PRO A 138 -8.10 20.91 5.81
C PRO A 138 -6.64 21.36 5.92
N GLN A 139 -5.88 20.68 6.77
CA GLN A 139 -4.44 20.83 6.86
C GLN A 139 -3.74 19.70 6.13
N HIS A 140 -2.80 20.04 5.27
CA HIS A 140 -2.10 19.08 4.43
C HIS A 140 -0.67 18.88 4.95
N TYR A 141 -0.24 17.64 5.00
CA TYR A 141 1.10 17.28 5.46
C TYR A 141 1.74 16.28 4.52
N PHE A 142 3.06 16.35 4.43
CA PHE A 142 3.91 15.40 3.72
C PHE A 142 4.93 14.82 4.68
N ASN A 143 4.82 13.51 4.90
CA ASN A 143 5.72 12.74 5.73
C ASN A 143 6.66 11.95 4.83
N ILE A 144 7.96 12.05 5.08
CA ILE A 144 8.99 11.29 4.37
C ILE A 144 9.67 10.36 5.36
N TYR A 145 9.57 9.06 5.10
CA TYR A 145 10.18 8.00 5.90
C TYR A 145 11.40 7.43 5.16
N ILE A 146 12.49 7.24 5.88
CA ILE A 146 13.79 6.91 5.28
C ILE A 146 14.47 5.79 6.09
N ALA A 147 14.83 4.70 5.42
CA ALA A 147 15.65 3.63 6.01
C ALA A 147 17.14 4.04 5.98
N LEU A 148 17.63 4.68 7.05
CA LEU A 148 18.97 5.26 7.10
C LEU A 148 20.10 4.21 7.22
N GLU A 149 19.83 3.07 7.85
CA GLU A 149 20.83 2.02 8.10
C GLU A 149 20.83 1.00 6.96
N PRO A 150 21.99 0.69 6.34
CA PRO A 150 22.08 -0.36 5.34
C PRO A 150 21.57 -1.70 5.87
N GLY A 151 20.72 -2.39 5.09
CA GLY A 151 20.11 -3.67 5.47
C GLY A 151 18.84 -3.53 6.31
N THR A 152 18.47 -2.33 6.74
CA THR A 152 17.18 -2.07 7.41
C THR A 152 16.07 -1.69 6.45
N GLU A 153 16.34 -1.64 5.14
CA GLU A 153 15.31 -1.29 4.15
C GLU A 153 14.14 -2.29 4.18
N PHE A 154 14.42 -3.53 4.59
CA PHE A 154 13.44 -4.61 4.75
C PHE A 154 12.72 -4.59 6.10
N ASP A 155 13.06 -3.70 7.02
CA ASP A 155 12.42 -3.55 8.33
C ASP A 155 11.47 -2.34 8.28
N LEU A 156 10.20 -2.60 7.97
CA LEU A 156 9.20 -1.54 7.88
C LEU A 156 8.93 -0.89 9.24
N ASP A 157 9.17 -1.60 10.34
CA ASP A 157 8.89 -1.06 11.67
C ASP A 157 9.93 0.00 12.02
N LYS A 158 11.20 -0.22 11.64
CA LYS A 158 12.26 0.80 11.71
C LYS A 158 12.03 1.96 10.75
N LEU A 159 11.71 1.66 9.48
CA LEU A 159 11.41 2.68 8.47
C LEU A 159 10.32 3.65 8.97
N ALA A 160 9.27 3.10 9.58
CA ALA A 160 8.11 3.84 10.05
C ALA A 160 8.38 4.79 11.23
N GLN A 161 9.53 4.68 11.92
CA GLN A 161 9.86 5.53 13.08
C GLN A 161 10.54 6.85 12.70
N VAL A 162 11.34 6.87 11.63
CA VAL A 162 12.14 8.05 11.27
C VAL A 162 11.39 8.85 10.20
N CYS A 163 10.77 9.94 10.61
CA CYS A 163 9.91 10.77 9.76
C CYS A 163 10.43 12.21 9.66
N GLN A 164 10.58 12.72 8.43
CA GLN A 164 10.61 14.14 8.15
C GLN A 164 9.20 14.61 7.81
N HIS A 165 8.61 15.42 8.69
CA HIS A 165 7.24 15.92 8.58
C HIS A 165 7.22 17.37 8.10
N GLN A 166 6.46 17.66 7.04
CA GLN A 166 6.36 18.99 6.42
C GLN A 166 4.89 19.37 6.21
N ARG A 167 4.50 20.58 6.59
CA ARG A 167 3.18 21.15 6.24
C ARG A 167 3.20 21.64 4.79
N LEU A 168 2.09 21.44 4.08
CA LEU A 168 1.86 21.91 2.72
C LEU A 168 0.73 22.94 2.68
N ASP A 169 0.87 23.91 1.78
CA ASP A 169 -0.13 24.96 1.52
C ASP A 169 -1.05 24.61 0.32
N PHE A 170 -1.00 23.35 -0.14
CA PHE A 170 -1.79 22.82 -1.25
C PHE A 170 -2.22 21.37 -0.97
N ALA A 171 -3.17 20.85 -1.76
CA ALA A 171 -3.67 19.47 -1.64
C ALA A 171 -2.91 18.48 -2.56
N PRO A 172 -2.10 17.55 -2.02
CA PRO A 172 -1.25 16.66 -2.82
C PRO A 172 -1.93 15.31 -3.11
N TYR A 173 -2.90 15.28 -4.04
CA TYR A 173 -3.64 14.06 -4.38
C TYR A 173 -2.82 12.99 -5.12
N HIS A 174 -1.69 13.39 -5.72
CA HIS A 174 -0.80 12.47 -6.41
C HIS A 174 0.63 12.71 -5.93
N LEU A 175 1.29 11.64 -5.52
CA LEU A 175 2.70 11.64 -5.19
C LEU A 175 3.40 10.66 -6.12
N HIS A 176 4.44 11.15 -6.79
CA HIS A 176 5.28 10.34 -7.66
C HIS A 176 6.71 10.88 -7.56
N HIS A 177 7.67 9.98 -7.41
CA HIS A 177 9.08 10.27 -7.55
C HIS A 177 9.42 10.61 -9.01
N ALA A 178 10.15 11.71 -9.21
CA ALA A 178 10.72 12.05 -10.52
C ALA A 178 12.12 11.44 -10.64
N GLU A 179 12.35 10.67 -11.71
CA GLU A 179 13.64 10.05 -12.03
C GLU A 179 14.71 11.05 -12.49
#